data_AF-A0A938S555-F1
#
_entry.id   AF-A0A938S555-F1
#
_cell.length_a   1.000
_cell.length_b   1.000
_cell.length_c   1.000
_cell.angle_alpha   90.00
_cell.angle_beta   90.00
_cell.angle_gamma   90.00
#
_symmetry.space_group_name_H-M   'P 1'
#
loop_
_entity.id
_entity.type
_entity.pdbx_description
1 polymer ?
#
loop_
_entity_poly.entity_id
_entity_poly.type
_entity_poly.pdbx_seq_one_letter_code
_entity_poly.pdbx_strand_id
1 'polypeptide(L)'
;MEKQPQPACIGIRREDKNAWERRSPLIPEQVGQLIGEHGLSFVVQRSDLRTFNDAEFREVGAEVGEDLSGCPVVLAIKEIPEAAFLPGQTYIFFSHVIKGQHHNMPMLRRMMELGCSLIDYEKMTDEAGRRLVFFGRFAGIAGMVDTLAGLGERLETQGMQTPLSRVRLAHEYGRVDLAKAAIAEVGRDIVEQGLPAELSPFVV
;
A
#
# COMPACT_ATOMS: atom_id res chain seq x y z
N MET A 1 40.96 16.37 6.40
CA MET A 1 39.84 16.59 5.45
C MET A 1 38.58 16.14 6.15
N GLU A 2 37.78 17.08 6.66
CA GLU A 2 36.44 16.77 7.14
C GLU A 2 35.62 16.29 5.95
N LYS A 3 35.18 15.02 5.99
CA LYS A 3 34.15 14.55 5.06
C LYS A 3 32.90 15.37 5.39
N GLN A 4 32.45 16.19 4.43
CA GLN A 4 31.10 16.74 4.51
C GLN A 4 30.12 15.58 4.76
N PRO A 5 29.20 15.69 5.72
CA PRO A 5 28.24 14.63 5.96
C PRO A 5 27.45 14.39 4.68
N GLN A 6 27.61 13.21 4.12
CA GLN A 6 26.85 12.79 2.95
C GLN A 6 25.36 12.84 3.33
N PRO A 7 24.47 13.40 2.49
CA PRO A 7 23.05 13.40 2.78
C PRO A 7 22.59 11.97 3.05
N ALA A 8 21.80 11.79 4.11
CA ALA A 8 21.34 10.46 4.50
C ALA A 8 20.46 9.89 3.39
N CYS A 9 20.94 8.85 2.69
CA CYS A 9 20.16 8.21 1.64
C CYS A 9 19.08 7.30 2.22
N ILE A 10 17.86 7.40 1.66
CA ILE A 10 16.76 6.48 1.89
C ILE A 10 16.48 5.68 0.61
N GLY A 11 16.51 4.36 0.71
CA GLY A 11 16.11 3.44 -0.35
C GLY A 11 14.60 3.19 -0.30
N ILE A 12 13.92 3.21 -1.44
CA ILE A 12 12.55 2.67 -1.58
C ILE A 12 12.64 1.39 -2.40
N ARG A 13 12.43 0.26 -1.74
CA ARG A 13 12.43 -1.06 -2.37
C ARG A 13 11.16 -1.26 -3.21
N ARG A 14 11.26 -1.99 -4.33
CA ARG A 14 10.08 -2.45 -5.07
C ARG A 14 9.37 -3.56 -4.30
N GLU A 15 8.04 -3.58 -4.35
CA GLU A 15 7.25 -4.70 -3.83
C GLU A 15 7.22 -5.85 -4.84
N ASP A 16 7.33 -7.08 -4.35
CA ASP A 16 7.35 -8.32 -5.14
C ASP A 16 6.56 -9.46 -4.48
N LYS A 17 5.77 -9.15 -3.45
CA LYS A 17 5.00 -10.16 -2.70
C LYS A 17 3.98 -10.89 -3.56
N ASN A 18 3.26 -10.15 -4.40
CA ASN A 18 2.27 -10.64 -5.36
C ASN A 18 1.92 -9.56 -6.38
N ALA A 19 1.15 -9.91 -7.41
CA ALA A 19 0.73 -9.01 -8.49
C ALA A 19 -0.28 -7.90 -8.08
N TRP A 20 -0.69 -7.87 -6.81
CA TRP A 20 -1.69 -6.95 -6.28
C TRP A 20 -1.10 -5.90 -5.33
N GLU A 21 0.13 -6.11 -4.84
CA GLU A 21 0.81 -5.15 -3.97
C GLU A 21 1.39 -3.99 -4.79
N ARG A 22 0.54 -3.02 -5.10
CA ARG A 22 0.90 -1.85 -5.91
C ARG A 22 1.24 -0.61 -5.08
N ARG A 23 1.16 -0.71 -3.75
CA ARG A 23 1.40 0.45 -2.87
C ARG A 23 2.89 0.80 -2.81
N SER A 24 3.16 2.01 -2.34
CA SER A 24 4.51 2.53 -2.10
C SER A 24 4.57 3.03 -0.65
N PRO A 25 5.69 2.85 0.08
CA PRO A 25 5.83 3.36 1.45
C PRO A 25 5.77 4.90 1.50
N LEU A 26 6.22 5.56 0.44
CA LEU A 26 6.09 7.00 0.23
C LEU A 26 5.60 7.27 -1.18
N ILE A 27 4.79 8.31 -1.34
CA ILE A 27 4.38 8.82 -2.66
C ILE A 27 5.39 9.83 -3.20
N PRO A 28 5.44 10.10 -4.51
CA PRO A 28 6.39 11.05 -5.09
C PRO A 28 6.37 12.43 -4.42
N GLU A 29 5.18 12.97 -4.13
CA GLU A 29 5.02 14.25 -3.42
C GLU A 29 5.74 14.28 -2.06
N GLN A 30 5.61 13.21 -1.26
CA GLN A 30 6.28 13.09 0.03
C GLN A 30 7.80 12.98 -0.13
N VAL A 31 8.27 12.27 -1.15
CA VAL A 31 9.71 12.18 -1.46
C VAL A 31 10.26 13.55 -1.84
N GLY A 32 9.58 14.29 -2.71
CA GLY A 32 9.96 15.66 -3.07
C GLY A 32 10.01 16.59 -1.87
N GLN A 33 9.02 16.50 -0.97
CA GLN A 33 9.01 17.27 0.29
C GLN A 33 10.22 16.93 1.16
N LEU A 34 10.52 15.64 1.35
CA LEU A 34 11.64 15.19 2.16
C LEU A 34 13.00 15.59 1.57
N ILE A 35 13.13 15.62 0.24
CA ILE A 35 14.32 16.12 -0.46
C ILE A 35 14.46 17.63 -0.22
N GLY A 36 13.40 18.41 -0.47
CA GLY A 36 13.44 19.87 -0.41
C GLY A 36 13.57 20.44 1.00
N GLU A 37 12.84 19.89 1.98
CA GLU A 37 12.78 20.42 3.35
C GLU A 37 13.88 19.88 4.25
N HIS A 38 14.35 18.64 4.01
CA HIS A 38 15.30 17.95 4.89
C HIS A 38 16.63 17.60 4.22
N GLY A 39 16.82 17.89 2.93
CA GLY A 39 18.07 17.61 2.21
C GLY A 39 18.40 16.11 2.12
N LEU A 40 17.38 15.26 2.23
CA LEU A 40 17.54 13.81 2.09
C LEU A 40 17.74 13.45 0.62
N SER A 41 18.44 12.35 0.35
CA SER A 41 18.54 11.77 -0.99
C SER A 41 17.78 10.45 -1.05
N PHE A 42 17.20 10.13 -2.20
CA PHE A 42 16.43 8.90 -2.38
C PHE A 42 16.96 8.08 -3.56
N VAL A 43 17.04 6.77 -3.37
CA VAL A 43 17.17 5.79 -4.45
C VAL A 43 15.92 4.92 -4.46
N VAL A 44 15.23 4.90 -5.58
CA VAL A 44 13.95 4.20 -5.74
C VAL A 44 14.15 3.06 -6.73
N GLN A 45 13.93 1.82 -6.29
CA GLN A 45 13.98 0.67 -7.21
C GLN A 45 12.91 0.78 -8.28
N ARG A 46 13.23 0.32 -9.50
CA ARG A 46 12.30 0.30 -10.62
C ARG A 46 11.14 -0.64 -10.31
N SER A 47 9.93 -0.28 -10.73
CA SER A 47 8.78 -1.16 -10.54
C SER A 47 7.68 -0.92 -11.58
N ASP A 48 7.37 -1.95 -12.34
CA ASP A 48 6.21 -1.95 -13.26
C ASP A 48 4.89 -2.25 -12.54
N LEU A 49 4.95 -2.65 -11.26
CA LEU A 49 3.79 -3.02 -10.44
C LEU A 49 3.22 -1.84 -9.65
N ARG A 50 4.09 -0.94 -9.20
CA ARG A 50 3.74 0.16 -8.31
C ARG A 50 2.74 1.11 -8.96
N THR A 51 1.83 1.63 -8.15
CA THR A 51 0.79 2.57 -8.61
C THR A 51 1.36 3.92 -9.09
N PHE A 52 2.56 4.28 -8.64
CA PHE A 52 3.29 5.48 -9.06
C PHE A 52 4.43 5.04 -9.97
N ASN A 53 4.57 5.71 -11.10
CA ASN A 53 5.57 5.37 -12.10
C ASN A 53 6.96 5.90 -11.71
N ASP A 54 8.01 5.29 -12.28
CA ASP A 54 9.39 5.71 -12.03
C ASP A 54 9.67 7.18 -12.40
N ALA A 55 8.98 7.72 -13.42
CA ALA A 55 9.19 9.10 -13.86
C ALA A 55 8.71 10.13 -12.82
N GLU A 56 7.59 9.88 -12.14
CA GLU A 56 7.08 10.71 -11.06
C GLU A 56 8.11 10.86 -9.93
N PHE A 57 8.87 9.80 -9.61
CA PHE A 57 9.97 9.88 -8.63
C PHE A 57 11.18 10.67 -9.16
N ARG A 58 11.51 10.56 -10.44
CA ARG A 58 12.61 11.35 -11.04
C ARG A 58 12.27 12.84 -11.06
N GLU A 59 11.03 13.19 -11.35
CA GLU A 59 10.54 14.58 -11.41
C GLU A 59 10.69 15.30 -10.07
N VAL A 60 10.55 14.58 -8.94
CA VAL A 60 10.75 15.14 -7.60
C VAL A 60 12.20 15.07 -7.10
N GLY A 61 13.14 14.64 -7.96
CA GLY A 61 14.58 14.64 -7.66
C GLY A 61 15.12 13.36 -7.03
N ALA A 62 14.34 12.26 -6.99
CA ALA A 62 14.85 10.97 -6.56
C ALA A 62 15.64 10.28 -7.69
N GLU A 63 16.69 9.54 -7.32
CA GLU A 63 17.34 8.61 -8.23
C GLU A 63 16.47 7.36 -8.39
N VAL A 64 16.38 6.84 -9.62
CA VAL A 64 15.73 5.56 -9.88
C VAL A 64 16.77 4.55 -10.32
N GLY A 65 17.00 3.52 -9.49
CA GLY A 65 18.08 2.55 -9.66
C GLY A 65 17.87 1.30 -8.82
N GLU A 66 18.54 0.20 -9.22
CA GLU A 66 18.36 -1.11 -8.58
C GLU A 66 19.17 -1.26 -7.28
N ASP A 67 20.32 -0.57 -7.20
CA ASP A 67 21.27 -0.70 -6.11
C ASP A 67 20.87 0.18 -4.90
N LEU A 68 20.60 -0.46 -3.77
CA LEU A 68 20.27 0.20 -2.50
C LEU A 68 21.44 0.16 -1.52
N SER A 69 22.62 -0.32 -1.91
CA SER A 69 23.77 -0.47 -1.01
C SER A 69 24.25 0.84 -0.40
N GLY A 70 24.10 1.96 -1.12
CA GLY A 70 24.42 3.30 -0.65
C GLY A 70 23.41 3.89 0.35
N CYS A 71 22.30 3.20 0.63
CA CYS A 71 21.22 3.75 1.46
C CYS A 71 21.14 3.03 2.81
N PRO A 72 21.54 3.68 3.92
CA PRO A 72 21.53 3.06 5.25
C PRO A 72 20.13 2.71 5.76
N VAL A 73 19.09 3.36 5.22
CA VAL A 73 17.68 3.08 5.54
C VAL A 73 16.96 2.64 4.27
N VAL A 74 16.20 1.55 4.35
CA VAL A 74 15.38 1.03 3.25
C VAL A 74 13.94 0.87 3.69
N LEU A 75 13.03 1.46 2.92
CA LEU A 75 11.58 1.38 3.10
C LEU A 75 10.98 0.32 2.18
N ALA A 76 10.07 -0.49 2.72
CA ALA A 76 9.20 -1.40 1.98
C ALA A 76 7.82 -1.44 2.65
N ILE A 77 6.81 -2.01 2.01
CA ILE A 77 5.48 -2.25 2.59
C ILE A 77 5.41 -3.66 3.17
N LYS A 78 5.70 -4.69 2.37
CA LYS A 78 5.53 -6.10 2.74
C LYS A 78 6.84 -6.76 3.13
N GLU A 79 6.74 -8.05 3.44
CA GLU A 79 7.88 -8.87 3.84
C GLU A 79 8.92 -8.95 2.71
N ILE A 80 10.21 -8.92 3.06
CA ILE A 80 11.32 -8.87 2.10
C ILE A 80 11.95 -10.27 1.99
N PRO A 81 12.22 -10.78 0.78
CA PRO A 81 12.95 -12.03 0.59
C PRO A 81 14.34 -12.00 1.23
N GLU A 82 14.75 -13.10 1.85
CA GLU A 82 16.03 -13.22 2.59
C GLU A 82 17.27 -12.79 1.77
N ALA A 83 17.26 -13.04 0.47
CA ALA A 83 18.35 -12.71 -0.44
C ALA A 83 18.45 -11.20 -0.76
N ALA A 84 17.43 -10.41 -0.45
CA ALA A 84 17.38 -8.98 -0.77
C ALA A 84 17.90 -8.08 0.37
N PHE A 85 18.22 -8.64 1.54
CA PHE A 85 18.81 -7.87 2.63
C PHE A 85 20.30 -7.62 2.40
N LEU A 86 20.72 -6.41 2.74
CA LEU A 86 22.10 -5.95 2.69
C LEU A 86 22.63 -5.78 4.13
N PRO A 87 23.89 -6.16 4.40
CA PRO A 87 24.46 -6.09 5.76
C PRO A 87 24.39 -4.70 6.39
N GLY A 88 24.03 -4.64 7.68
CA GLY A 88 24.10 -3.43 8.50
C GLY A 88 23.06 -2.34 8.19
N GLN A 89 22.13 -2.55 7.26
CA GLN A 89 21.09 -1.57 6.93
C GLN A 89 19.93 -1.61 7.93
N THR A 90 19.20 -0.49 8.01
CA THR A 90 17.93 -0.38 8.73
C THR A 90 16.77 -0.55 7.75
N TYR A 91 15.84 -1.44 8.07
CA TYR A 91 14.65 -1.69 7.26
C TYR A 91 13.39 -1.25 7.98
N ILE A 92 12.49 -0.60 7.25
CA ILE A 92 11.18 -0.14 7.78
C ILE A 92 10.05 -0.72 6.91
N PHE A 93 9.29 -1.67 7.47
CA PHE A 93 8.22 -2.40 6.76
C PHE A 93 7.30 -3.17 7.72
N PHE A 94 6.20 -3.73 7.22
CA PHE A 94 5.39 -4.70 7.96
C PHE A 94 6.05 -6.09 7.88
N SER A 95 6.86 -6.43 8.90
CA SER A 95 7.62 -7.70 8.88
C SER A 95 6.75 -8.92 9.22
N HIS A 96 5.65 -8.70 9.95
CA HIS A 96 4.83 -9.76 10.54
C HIS A 96 5.67 -10.79 11.32
N VAL A 97 6.59 -10.34 12.18
CA VAL A 97 7.37 -11.23 13.08
C VAL A 97 6.97 -11.11 14.54
N ILE A 98 6.35 -9.99 14.94
CA ILE A 98 6.02 -9.63 16.32
C ILE A 98 5.16 -10.68 17.03
N LYS A 99 4.27 -11.37 16.30
CA LYS A 99 3.35 -12.36 16.84
C LYS A 99 3.90 -13.79 16.69
N GLY A 100 5.20 -13.93 16.40
CA GLY A 100 5.86 -15.22 16.22
C GLY A 100 5.41 -15.97 14.96
N GLN A 101 5.06 -15.26 13.89
CA GLN A 101 4.56 -15.91 12.68
C GLN A 101 5.66 -16.75 12.01
N HIS A 102 5.53 -18.07 12.09
CA HIS A 102 6.55 -19.05 11.67
C HIS A 102 7.13 -18.81 10.27
N HIS A 103 6.31 -18.40 9.32
CA HIS A 103 6.73 -18.21 7.92
C HIS A 103 7.77 -17.08 7.73
N ASN A 104 7.83 -16.09 8.63
CA ASN A 104 8.78 -14.96 8.55
C ASN A 104 9.92 -15.06 9.57
N MET A 105 9.97 -16.08 10.41
CA MET A 105 11.09 -16.27 11.34
C MET A 105 12.44 -16.51 10.64
N PRO A 106 12.50 -17.22 9.48
CA PRO A 106 13.74 -17.30 8.69
C PRO A 106 14.23 -15.92 8.21
N MET A 107 13.32 -15.08 7.72
CA MET A 107 13.61 -13.68 7.35
C MET A 107 14.20 -12.89 8.52
N LEU A 108 13.59 -12.97 9.70
CA LEU A 108 14.12 -12.31 10.90
C LEU A 108 15.51 -12.82 11.28
N ARG A 109 15.73 -14.13 11.26
CA ARG A 109 17.05 -14.74 11.51
C ARG A 109 18.09 -14.18 10.54
N ARG A 110 17.73 -14.11 9.25
CA ARG A 110 18.62 -13.59 8.22
C ARG A 110 19.00 -12.12 8.47
N MET A 111 18.03 -11.29 8.86
CA MET A 111 18.30 -9.90 9.25
C MET A 111 19.27 -9.82 10.44
N MET A 112 19.11 -10.69 11.45
CA MET A 112 19.99 -10.74 12.61
C MET A 112 21.43 -11.15 12.22
N GLU A 113 21.58 -12.17 11.37
CA GLU A 113 22.89 -12.62 10.86
C GLU A 113 23.63 -11.51 10.09
N LEU A 114 22.87 -10.68 9.37
CA LEU A 114 23.38 -9.55 8.61
C LEU A 114 23.61 -8.28 9.44
N GLY A 115 23.26 -8.30 10.73
CA GLY A 115 23.35 -7.12 11.59
C GLY A 115 22.39 -6.00 11.19
N CYS A 116 21.27 -6.34 10.52
CA CYS A 116 20.26 -5.36 10.12
C CYS A 116 19.43 -4.91 11.32
N SER A 117 18.94 -3.67 11.26
CA SER A 117 17.93 -3.15 12.19
C SER A 117 16.54 -3.20 11.56
N LEU A 118 15.51 -3.46 12.37
CA LEU A 118 14.11 -3.48 11.94
C LEU A 118 13.31 -2.41 12.70
N ILE A 119 12.64 -1.53 11.97
CA ILE A 119 11.59 -0.64 12.49
C ILE A 119 10.26 -1.12 11.90
N ASP A 120 9.44 -1.79 12.70
CA ASP A 120 8.20 -2.38 12.21
C ASP A 120 7.03 -1.36 12.26
N TYR A 121 6.39 -1.11 11.11
CA TYR A 121 5.22 -0.23 11.02
C TYR A 121 4.09 -0.63 11.97
N GLU A 122 3.91 -1.92 12.26
CA GLU A 122 2.86 -2.44 13.15
C GLU A 122 3.03 -1.93 14.60
N LYS A 123 4.25 -1.50 14.98
CA LYS A 123 4.58 -0.97 16.31
C LYS A 123 4.83 0.53 16.37
N MET A 124 4.66 1.25 15.27
CA MET A 124 4.75 2.71 15.28
C MET A 124 3.49 3.31 15.92
N THR A 125 3.67 3.91 17.10
CA THR A 125 2.60 4.56 17.86
C THR A 125 2.96 5.99 18.26
N ASP A 126 1.95 6.81 18.56
CA ASP A 126 2.15 8.08 19.25
C ASP A 126 2.36 7.89 20.77
N GLU A 127 2.51 9.00 21.49
CA GLU A 127 2.68 9.04 22.95
C GLU A 127 1.49 8.44 23.72
N ALA A 128 0.30 8.42 23.12
CA ALA A 128 -0.90 7.83 23.68
C ALA A 128 -1.06 6.34 23.30
N GLY A 129 -0.08 5.74 22.62
CA GLY A 129 -0.12 4.36 22.17
C GLY A 129 -1.02 4.11 20.96
N ARG A 130 -1.51 5.15 20.28
CA ARG A 130 -2.32 5.00 19.06
C ARG A 130 -1.40 4.70 17.89
N ARG A 131 -1.70 3.63 17.15
CA ARG A 131 -0.93 3.24 15.96
C ARG A 131 -1.01 4.33 14.90
N LEU A 132 0.13 4.70 14.32
CA LEU A 132 0.24 5.77 13.33
C LEU A 132 0.14 5.26 11.90
N VAL A 133 0.63 4.04 11.63
CA VAL A 133 0.69 3.48 10.27
C VAL A 133 -0.30 2.33 10.13
N PHE A 134 -1.39 2.55 9.41
CA PHE A 134 -2.40 1.53 9.10
C PHE A 134 -3.32 1.94 7.94
N PHE A 135 -4.02 0.97 7.37
CA PHE A 135 -4.81 1.14 6.13
C PHE A 135 -6.34 1.04 6.34
N GLY A 136 -6.81 1.20 7.57
CA GLY A 136 -8.18 0.84 7.98
C GLY A 136 -9.29 1.53 7.19
N ARG A 137 -9.16 2.84 6.93
CA ARG A 137 -10.18 3.59 6.18
C ARG A 137 -10.38 3.07 4.76
N PHE A 138 -9.29 2.86 4.02
CA PHE A 138 -9.37 2.38 2.65
C PHE A 138 -9.73 0.89 2.59
N ALA A 139 -9.34 0.09 3.58
CA ALA A 139 -9.80 -1.29 3.71
C ALA A 139 -11.34 -1.36 3.86
N GLY A 140 -11.93 -0.49 4.68
CA GLY A 140 -13.40 -0.41 4.83
C GLY A 140 -14.10 0.04 3.55
N ILE A 141 -13.55 1.05 2.85
CA ILE A 141 -14.11 1.52 1.58
C ILE A 141 -14.06 0.41 0.52
N ALA A 142 -12.90 -0.24 0.34
CA ALA A 142 -12.75 -1.32 -0.62
C ALA A 142 -13.68 -2.50 -0.29
N GLY A 143 -13.74 -2.91 0.99
CA GLY A 143 -14.63 -3.99 1.43
C GLY A 143 -16.11 -3.69 1.19
N MET A 144 -16.57 -2.47 1.42
CA MET A 144 -17.93 -2.05 1.11
C MET A 144 -18.21 -2.14 -0.41
N VAL A 145 -17.32 -1.63 -1.25
CA VAL A 145 -17.48 -1.67 -2.71
C VAL A 145 -17.51 -3.13 -3.21
N ASP A 146 -16.58 -3.96 -2.77
CA ASP A 146 -16.51 -5.38 -3.16
C ASP A 146 -17.74 -6.17 -2.67
N THR A 147 -18.27 -5.84 -1.49
CA THR A 147 -19.51 -6.46 -0.97
C THR A 147 -20.71 -6.12 -1.85
N LEU A 148 -20.83 -4.85 -2.28
CA LEU A 148 -21.92 -4.43 -3.17
C LEU A 148 -21.77 -5.05 -4.57
N ALA A 149 -20.54 -5.15 -5.09
CA ALA A 149 -20.25 -5.84 -6.35
C ALA A 149 -20.66 -7.33 -6.29
N GLY A 150 -20.19 -8.05 -5.26
CA GLY A 150 -20.51 -9.46 -5.08
C GLY A 150 -22.00 -9.72 -4.81
N LEU A 151 -22.70 -8.78 -4.17
CA LEU A 151 -24.14 -8.84 -4.04
C LEU A 151 -24.84 -8.67 -5.40
N GLY A 152 -24.39 -7.72 -6.23
CA GLY A 152 -24.90 -7.53 -7.59
C GLY A 152 -24.79 -8.81 -8.42
N GLU A 153 -23.60 -9.43 -8.43
CA GLU A 153 -23.34 -10.71 -9.12
C GLU A 153 -24.26 -11.83 -8.60
N ARG A 154 -24.38 -11.95 -7.28
CA ARG A 154 -25.28 -12.95 -6.67
C ARG A 154 -26.72 -12.76 -7.12
N LEU A 155 -27.24 -11.54 -7.09
CA LEU A 155 -28.64 -11.27 -7.47
C LEU A 155 -28.87 -11.55 -8.96
N GLU A 156 -27.90 -11.24 -9.82
CA GLU A 156 -27.96 -11.57 -11.24
C GLU A 156 -28.05 -13.08 -11.48
N THR A 157 -27.24 -13.89 -10.76
CA THR A 157 -27.34 -15.36 -10.85
C THR A 157 -28.67 -15.94 -10.35
N GLN A 158 -29.41 -15.17 -9.54
CA GLN A 158 -30.76 -15.51 -9.09
C GLN A 158 -31.85 -15.02 -10.04
N GLY A 159 -31.48 -14.44 -11.19
CA GLY A 159 -32.40 -13.91 -12.19
C GLY A 159 -32.97 -12.53 -11.85
N MET A 160 -32.42 -11.84 -10.84
CA MET A 160 -32.86 -10.50 -10.44
C MET A 160 -31.99 -9.43 -11.11
N GLN A 161 -32.61 -8.58 -11.92
CA GLN A 161 -31.95 -7.43 -12.50
C GLN A 161 -32.01 -6.26 -11.51
N THR A 162 -30.85 -5.83 -11.02
CA THR A 162 -30.74 -4.70 -10.07
C THR A 162 -29.61 -3.76 -10.48
N PRO A 163 -29.68 -2.46 -10.14
CA PRO A 163 -28.58 -1.52 -10.39
C PRO A 163 -27.23 -1.94 -9.78
N LEU A 164 -27.24 -2.80 -8.75
CA LEU A 164 -26.02 -3.31 -8.09
C LEU A 164 -25.14 -4.14 -9.03
N SER A 165 -25.69 -4.76 -10.08
CA SER A 165 -24.93 -5.49 -11.11
C SER A 165 -23.88 -4.62 -11.83
N ARG A 166 -24.05 -3.29 -11.80
CA ARG A 166 -23.10 -2.33 -12.40
C ARG A 166 -21.92 -1.99 -11.48
N VAL A 167 -21.96 -2.40 -10.21
CA VAL A 167 -20.87 -2.18 -9.26
C VAL A 167 -19.74 -3.15 -9.56
N ARG A 168 -18.58 -2.59 -9.94
CA ARG A 168 -17.33 -3.34 -10.14
C ARG A 168 -16.55 -3.51 -8.83
N LEU A 169 -15.56 -4.39 -8.81
CA LEU A 169 -14.64 -4.55 -7.69
C LEU A 169 -13.81 -3.27 -7.48
N ALA A 170 -13.43 -2.99 -6.25
CA ALA A 170 -12.76 -1.78 -5.83
C ALA A 170 -11.47 -1.52 -6.62
N HIS A 171 -10.72 -2.58 -6.92
CA HIS A 171 -9.45 -2.49 -7.65
C HIS A 171 -9.62 -2.09 -9.14
N GLU A 172 -10.82 -2.24 -9.72
CA GLU A 172 -11.10 -1.94 -11.12
C GLU A 172 -11.37 -0.45 -11.38
N TYR A 173 -11.62 0.34 -10.32
CA TYR A 173 -11.83 1.79 -10.47
C TYR A 173 -10.52 2.57 -10.54
N GLY A 174 -9.40 2.04 -10.04
CA GLY A 174 -8.10 2.70 -9.97
C GLY A 174 -8.01 3.87 -8.99
N ARG A 175 -9.12 4.58 -8.72
CA ARG A 175 -9.20 5.69 -7.76
C ARG A 175 -10.49 5.67 -6.94
N VAL A 176 -10.40 6.15 -5.71
CA VAL A 176 -11.52 6.13 -4.75
C VAL A 176 -12.68 7.06 -5.13
N ASP A 177 -12.40 8.17 -5.79
CA ASP A 177 -13.42 9.11 -6.26
C ASP A 177 -14.28 8.51 -7.38
N LEU A 178 -13.66 7.73 -8.27
CA LEU A 178 -14.37 7.01 -9.32
C LEU A 178 -15.27 5.91 -8.75
N ALA A 179 -14.78 5.14 -7.78
CA ALA A 179 -15.60 4.17 -7.07
C ALA A 179 -16.81 4.83 -6.37
N LYS A 180 -16.58 5.96 -5.69
CA LYS A 180 -17.68 6.73 -5.05
C LYS A 180 -18.70 7.24 -6.06
N ALA A 181 -18.26 7.76 -7.20
CA ALA A 181 -19.16 8.25 -8.24
C ALA A 181 -20.05 7.12 -8.77
N ALA A 182 -19.48 5.93 -9.01
CA ALA A 182 -20.22 4.77 -9.46
C ALA A 182 -21.25 4.29 -8.42
N ILE A 183 -20.86 4.19 -7.14
CA ILE A 183 -21.80 3.84 -6.05
C ILE A 183 -22.91 4.89 -5.93
N ALA A 184 -22.60 6.18 -6.07
CA ALA A 184 -23.60 7.24 -6.01
C ALA A 184 -24.59 7.17 -7.18
N GLU A 185 -24.15 6.75 -8.37
CA GLU A 185 -25.03 6.53 -9.52
C GLU A 185 -25.97 5.36 -9.29
N VAL A 186 -25.45 4.22 -8.83
CA VAL A 186 -26.26 3.06 -8.45
C VAL A 186 -27.28 3.41 -7.37
N GLY A 187 -26.88 4.21 -6.38
CA GLY A 187 -27.78 4.71 -5.35
C GLY A 187 -28.93 5.58 -5.90
N ARG A 188 -28.67 6.43 -6.88
CA ARG A 188 -29.72 7.25 -7.53
C ARG A 188 -30.72 6.36 -8.27
N ASP A 189 -30.24 5.38 -9.03
CA ASP A 189 -31.13 4.46 -9.74
C ASP A 189 -32.04 3.68 -8.79
N ILE A 190 -31.50 3.23 -7.64
CA ILE A 190 -32.29 2.55 -6.60
C ILE A 190 -33.38 3.47 -6.03
N VAL A 191 -33.10 4.76 -5.87
CA VAL A 191 -34.09 5.75 -5.40
C VAL A 191 -35.18 5.99 -6.46
N GLU A 192 -34.81 6.06 -7.74
CA GLU A 192 -35.75 6.36 -8.83
C GLU A 192 -36.60 5.15 -9.26
N GLN A 193 -35.99 3.97 -9.32
CA GLN A 193 -36.59 2.76 -9.91
C GLN A 193 -37.00 1.74 -8.84
N GLY A 194 -36.50 1.89 -7.61
CA GLY A 194 -36.66 0.91 -6.55
C GLY A 194 -35.78 -0.32 -6.72
N LEU A 195 -35.94 -1.26 -5.80
CA LEU A 195 -35.44 -2.62 -5.92
C LEU A 195 -36.64 -3.58 -6.09
N PRO A 196 -36.43 -4.79 -6.63
CA PRO A 196 -37.43 -5.85 -6.61
C PRO A 196 -38.07 -6.01 -5.22
N ALA A 197 -39.38 -6.26 -5.18
CA ALA A 197 -40.16 -6.31 -3.94
C ALA A 197 -39.66 -7.41 -2.99
N GLU A 198 -39.12 -8.49 -3.55
CA GLU A 198 -38.52 -9.62 -2.83
C GLU A 198 -37.27 -9.23 -2.03
N LEU A 199 -36.63 -8.11 -2.37
CA LEU A 199 -35.47 -7.56 -1.67
C LEU A 199 -35.87 -6.52 -0.61
N SER A 200 -37.15 -6.20 -0.46
CA SER A 200 -37.64 -5.17 0.46
C SER A 200 -38.10 -5.75 1.81
N PRO A 201 -37.67 -5.20 2.95
CA PRO A 201 -36.74 -4.08 3.07
C PRO A 201 -35.30 -4.49 2.76
N PHE A 202 -34.60 -3.65 1.99
CA PHE A 202 -33.18 -3.83 1.72
C PHE A 202 -32.38 -3.04 2.77
N VAL A 203 -31.56 -3.74 3.55
CA VAL A 203 -30.75 -3.16 4.63
C VAL A 203 -29.28 -3.45 4.33
N VAL A 204 -28.47 -2.39 4.37
CA VAL A 204 -27.01 -2.42 4.19
C VAL A 204 -26.32 -2.23 5.53
#